data_AF-A0A9P3PTU6-F1
#
_entry.id   AF-A0A9P3PTU6-F1
#
_cell.length_a   1.000
_cell.length_b   1.000
_cell.length_c   1.000
_cell.angle_alpha   90.00
_cell.angle_beta   90.00
_cell.angle_gamma   90.00
#
_symmetry.space_group_name_H-M   'P 1'
#
loop_
_entity.id
_entity.type
_entity.pdbx_description
1 polymer ?
#
loop_
_entity_poly.entity_id
_entity_poly.type
_entity_poly.pdbx_seq_one_letter_code
_entity_poly.pdbx_strand_id
1 'polypeptide(L)'
;MELNFLCWLYCLERLGVVAESDHQALVISVFWRYIEVMRVLQSTYWLEPAGSHGVWGLDDYHFLPFLFGAAQLRGHKYIRPKAIHDAEVVDEYSKHYMYFACIKFINSIKTASLRWHSPMLDDISAVKTWDKVNSGMLKMYRAEVLGKLPVVQHFLFGSLLPYDGPPPSSPASQGDDAHRGHAHTLGVRQAGWGDCCGIPVPSAFAAAQVEKEKEGKLPAARVGLSGPGIRPVPFD
;
A
#
# COMPACT_ATOMS: atom_id res chain seq x y z
N MET A 1 -3.66 1.87 -6.17
CA MET A 1 -3.49 3.28 -6.60
C MET A 1 -2.04 3.65 -6.86
N GLU A 2 -1.07 3.16 -6.07
CA GLU A 2 0.37 3.44 -6.26
C GLU A 2 0.88 3.17 -7.69
N LEU A 3 0.52 2.03 -8.30
CA LEU A 3 0.86 1.71 -9.69
C LEU A 3 0.34 2.76 -10.69
N ASN A 4 -0.88 3.28 -10.49
CA ASN A 4 -1.44 4.30 -11.38
C ASN A 4 -0.67 5.62 -11.29
N PHE A 5 -0.12 5.95 -10.13
CA PHE A 5 0.74 7.12 -10.00
C PHE A 5 2.07 6.93 -10.75
N LEU A 6 2.66 5.73 -10.70
CA LEU A 6 3.83 5.41 -11.52
C LEU A 6 3.51 5.48 -13.03
N CYS A 7 2.34 4.98 -13.43
CA CYS A 7 1.87 5.09 -14.81
C CYS A 7 1.67 6.54 -15.25
N TRP A 8 1.17 7.39 -14.36
CA TRP A 8 1.04 8.82 -14.62
C TRP A 8 2.41 9.48 -14.85
N LEU A 9 3.41 9.18 -14.02
CA LEU A 9 4.79 9.65 -14.24
C LEU A 9 5.35 9.18 -15.59
N TYR A 10 5.14 7.91 -15.93
CA TYR A 10 5.54 7.36 -17.22
C TYR A 10 4.84 8.05 -18.41
N CYS A 11 3.56 8.41 -18.27
CA CYS A 11 2.84 9.17 -19.27
C CYS A 11 3.42 10.58 -19.47
N LEU A 12 3.90 11.25 -18.41
CA LEU A 12 4.58 12.54 -18.54
C LEU A 12 5.86 12.43 -19.38
N GLU A 13 6.63 11.36 -19.17
CA GLU A 13 7.83 11.08 -19.97
C GLU A 13 7.48 10.80 -21.43
N ARG A 14 6.44 9.99 -21.68
CA ARG A 14 5.93 9.70 -23.03
C ARG A 14 5.46 10.95 -23.78
N LEU A 15 5.01 11.96 -23.06
CA LEU A 15 4.62 13.26 -23.60
C LEU A 15 5.80 14.24 -23.74
N GLY A 16 7.01 13.86 -23.31
CA GLY A 16 8.19 14.72 -23.34
C GLY A 16 8.18 15.85 -22.30
N VAL A 17 7.31 15.77 -21.28
CA VAL A 17 7.25 16.76 -20.18
C VAL A 17 8.44 16.61 -19.25
N VAL A 18 8.95 15.40 -19.10
CA VAL A 18 10.12 15.04 -18.29
C VAL A 18 11.06 14.20 -19.13
N ALA A 19 12.35 14.23 -18.80
CA ALA A 19 13.40 13.49 -19.49
C ALA A 19 14.07 12.47 -18.56
N GLU A 20 14.93 11.62 -19.13
CA GLU A 20 15.72 10.64 -18.38
C GLU A 20 16.56 11.29 -17.27
N SER A 21 17.06 12.51 -17.51
CA SER A 21 17.79 13.29 -16.50
C SER A 21 16.97 13.59 -15.24
N ASP A 22 15.64 13.57 -15.34
CA ASP A 22 14.73 13.90 -14.23
C ASP A 22 14.34 12.66 -13.41
N HIS A 23 14.61 11.44 -13.89
CA HIS A 23 14.14 10.20 -13.27
C HIS A 23 14.46 10.10 -11.78
N GLN A 24 15.68 10.47 -11.39
CA GLN A 24 16.06 10.46 -9.97
C GLN A 24 15.20 11.43 -9.16
N ALA A 25 14.98 12.65 -9.65
CA ALA A 25 14.16 13.67 -8.99
C ALA A 25 12.67 13.27 -8.95
N LEU A 26 12.17 12.63 -10.01
CA LEU A 26 10.80 12.08 -10.02
C LEU A 26 10.59 11.07 -8.90
N VAL A 27 11.59 10.24 -8.59
CA VAL A 27 11.50 9.29 -7.49
C VAL A 27 11.69 9.98 -6.13
N ILE A 28 12.82 10.66 -5.92
CA ILE A 28 13.18 11.17 -4.58
C ILE A 28 12.39 12.40 -4.14
N SER A 29 11.75 13.12 -5.07
CA SER A 29 10.97 14.31 -4.77
C SER A 29 9.49 14.12 -5.08
N VAL A 30 9.13 13.85 -6.34
CA VAL A 30 7.72 13.82 -6.75
C VAL A 30 6.99 12.61 -6.17
N PHE A 31 7.54 11.41 -6.38
CA PHE A 31 6.98 10.17 -5.86
C PHE A 31 7.04 10.13 -4.33
N TRP A 32 8.15 10.57 -3.72
CA TRP A 32 8.23 10.63 -2.26
C TRP A 32 7.17 11.56 -1.66
N ARG A 33 6.95 12.74 -2.27
CA ARG A 33 5.90 13.66 -1.84
C ARG A 33 4.52 13.05 -1.99
N TYR A 34 4.28 12.30 -3.06
CA TYR A 34 3.05 11.51 -3.22
C TYR A 34 2.85 10.53 -2.05
N ILE A 35 3.88 9.79 -1.64
CA ILE A 35 3.80 8.85 -0.51
C ILE A 35 3.47 9.56 0.80
N GLU A 36 4.06 10.72 1.07
CA GLU A 36 3.73 11.53 2.25
C GLU A 36 2.26 11.94 2.26
N VAL A 37 1.72 12.37 1.11
CA VAL A 37 0.29 12.69 0.97
C VAL A 37 -0.58 11.45 1.18
N MET A 38 -0.19 10.30 0.61
CA MET A 38 -0.95 9.05 0.79
C MET A 38 -1.01 8.62 2.26
N ARG A 39 0.09 8.76 3.02
CA ARG A 39 0.10 8.46 4.46
C ARG A 39 -0.87 9.35 5.23
N VAL A 40 -0.94 10.64 4.89
CA VAL A 40 -1.92 11.55 5.51
C VAL A 40 -3.34 11.11 5.19
N LEU A 41 -3.65 10.77 3.93
CA LEU A 41 -4.99 10.29 3.56
C LEU A 41 -5.36 8.99 4.28
N GLN A 42 -4.44 8.03 4.30
CA GLN A 42 -4.63 6.74 4.98
C GLN A 42 -4.91 6.92 6.46
N SER A 43 -4.13 7.75 7.16
CA SER A 43 -4.32 8.00 8.59
C SER A 43 -5.55 8.85 8.89
N THR A 44 -5.90 9.79 8.01
CA THR A 44 -7.02 10.73 8.24
C THR A 44 -8.36 10.08 8.00
N TYR A 45 -8.45 9.25 6.96
CA TYR A 45 -9.70 8.62 6.53
C TYR A 45 -9.79 7.14 6.89
N TRP A 46 -8.81 6.63 7.66
CA TRP A 46 -8.74 5.23 8.09
C TRP A 46 -8.95 4.25 6.94
N LEU A 47 -8.35 4.58 5.79
CA LEU A 47 -8.53 3.80 4.58
C LEU A 47 -8.12 2.36 4.83
N GLU A 48 -8.89 1.41 4.31
CA GLU A 48 -8.52 0.01 4.41
C GLU A 48 -7.48 -0.35 3.33
N PRO A 49 -6.58 -1.29 3.63
CA PRO A 49 -5.66 -1.85 2.65
C PRO A 49 -6.39 -2.42 1.44
N ALA A 50 -5.97 -2.02 0.24
CA ALA A 50 -6.54 -2.55 -0.99
C ALA A 50 -5.82 -3.84 -1.41
N GLY A 51 -6.49 -4.98 -1.23
CA GLY A 51 -6.01 -6.30 -1.68
C GLY A 51 -5.74 -7.29 -0.54
N SER A 52 -5.95 -8.58 -0.81
CA SER A 52 -5.93 -9.66 0.18
C SER A 52 -4.55 -10.30 0.38
N HIS A 53 -3.46 -9.51 0.41
CA HIS A 53 -2.16 -10.09 0.77
C HIS A 53 -2.05 -10.43 2.27
N GLY A 54 -2.95 -9.87 3.09
CA GLY A 54 -2.98 -10.12 4.52
C GLY A 54 -1.61 -9.88 5.17
N VAL A 55 -1.25 -10.72 6.13
CA VAL A 55 0.02 -10.64 6.88
C VAL A 55 1.26 -10.95 6.00
N TRP A 56 1.06 -11.50 4.80
CA TRP A 56 2.12 -11.78 3.83
C TRP A 56 2.32 -10.65 2.82
N GLY A 57 1.64 -9.51 2.99
CA GLY A 57 1.98 -8.28 2.28
C GLY A 57 3.31 -7.72 2.78
N LEU A 58 4.03 -7.04 1.89
CA LEU A 58 5.25 -6.30 2.27
C LEU A 58 4.91 -5.15 3.23
N ASP A 59 3.87 -4.41 2.90
CA ASP A 59 3.23 -3.36 3.69
C ASP A 59 1.76 -3.30 3.27
N ASP A 60 0.93 -2.72 4.14
CA ASP A 60 -0.51 -2.69 3.95
C ASP A 60 -0.92 -1.84 2.72
N TYR A 61 -0.12 -0.83 2.33
CA TYR A 61 -0.49 0.09 1.25
C TYR A 61 0.55 0.22 0.14
N HIS A 62 1.83 0.00 0.45
CA HIS A 62 2.94 0.45 -0.39
C HIS A 62 3.92 -0.65 -0.77
N PHE A 63 4.35 -0.68 -2.03
CA PHE A 63 5.43 -1.56 -2.49
C PHE A 63 6.62 -0.76 -3.00
N LEU A 64 6.38 0.18 -3.92
CA LEU A 64 7.41 0.92 -4.63
C LEU A 64 8.40 1.70 -3.72
N PRO A 65 7.99 2.29 -2.57
CA PRO A 65 8.92 2.95 -1.66
C PRO A 65 10.01 2.02 -1.13
N PHE A 66 9.68 0.74 -0.88
CA PHE A 66 10.67 -0.25 -0.49
C PHE A 66 11.54 -0.66 -1.67
N LEU A 67 10.99 -0.79 -2.88
CA LEU A 67 11.78 -1.13 -4.06
C LEU A 67 12.81 -0.03 -4.35
N PHE A 68 12.39 1.23 -4.39
CA PHE A 68 13.25 2.38 -4.60
C PHE A 68 14.19 2.60 -3.41
N GLY A 69 13.72 2.44 -2.17
CA GLY A 69 14.55 2.52 -0.98
C GLY A 69 15.67 1.46 -0.95
N ALA A 70 15.37 0.24 -1.38
CA ALA A 70 16.39 -0.80 -1.53
C ALA A 70 17.39 -0.46 -2.63
N ALA A 71 16.94 0.23 -3.69
CA ALA A 71 17.82 0.74 -4.75
C ALA A 71 18.80 1.80 -4.21
N GLN A 72 18.33 2.73 -3.36
CA GLN A 72 19.18 3.74 -2.71
C GLN A 72 20.30 3.12 -1.86
N LEU A 73 20.07 1.93 -1.30
CA LEU A 73 20.99 1.23 -0.39
C LEU A 73 21.89 0.20 -1.11
N ARG A 74 21.79 0.07 -2.44
CA ARG A 74 22.65 -0.84 -3.21
C ARG A 74 24.12 -0.47 -3.07
N GLY A 75 24.98 -1.48 -2.90
CA GLY A 75 26.41 -1.27 -2.67
C GLY A 75 26.76 -0.61 -1.33
N HIS A 76 25.81 -0.36 -0.42
CA HIS A 76 26.10 0.34 0.83
C HIS A 76 27.09 -0.44 1.71
N LYS A 77 28.20 0.19 2.11
CA LYS A 77 29.34 -0.49 2.75
C LYS A 77 29.03 -1.05 4.15
N TYR A 78 28.24 -0.33 4.94
CA TYR A 78 28.01 -0.64 6.36
C TYR A 78 26.61 -1.16 6.68
N ILE A 79 25.57 -0.42 6.27
CA ILE A 79 24.18 -0.81 6.48
C ILE A 79 23.85 -2.08 5.69
N ARG A 80 23.22 -3.05 6.36
CA ARG A 80 22.74 -4.31 5.81
C ARG A 80 21.22 -4.41 5.98
N PRO A 81 20.52 -5.26 5.21
CA PRO A 81 19.07 -5.44 5.35
C PRO A 81 18.62 -5.76 6.78
N LYS A 82 19.40 -6.55 7.52
CA LYS A 82 19.13 -6.87 8.93
C LYS A 82 19.03 -5.65 9.86
N ALA A 83 19.61 -4.51 9.47
CA ALA A 83 19.63 -3.30 10.28
C ALA A 83 18.24 -2.65 10.44
N ILE A 84 17.22 -3.08 9.70
CA ILE A 84 15.84 -2.61 9.90
C ILE A 84 15.25 -2.99 11.26
N HIS A 85 15.88 -3.93 11.98
CA HIS A 85 15.50 -4.34 13.33
C HIS A 85 16.09 -3.48 14.44
N ASP A 86 17.09 -2.66 14.10
CA ASP A 86 17.76 -1.78 15.06
C ASP A 86 17.05 -0.42 15.07
N ALA A 87 16.38 -0.12 16.19
CA ALA A 87 15.58 1.09 16.32
C ALA A 87 16.41 2.37 16.21
N GLU A 88 17.65 2.38 16.68
CA GLU A 88 18.53 3.56 16.60
C GLU A 88 18.98 3.79 15.16
N VAL A 89 19.35 2.71 14.45
CA VAL A 89 19.68 2.78 13.02
C VAL A 89 18.46 3.24 12.22
N VAL A 90 17.28 2.70 12.51
CA VAL A 90 16.04 3.10 11.82
C VAL A 90 15.76 4.57 12.05
N ASP A 91 15.86 5.06 13.29
CA ASP A 91 15.61 6.45 13.61
C ASP A 91 16.57 7.39 12.87
N GLU A 92 17.86 7.10 12.92
CA GLU A 92 18.90 7.91 12.29
C GLU A 92 18.82 7.88 10.75
N TYR A 93 18.54 6.74 10.12
CA TYR A 93 18.56 6.63 8.66
C TYR A 93 17.20 6.87 8.00
N SER A 94 16.11 6.95 8.77
CA SER A 94 14.77 7.22 8.26
C SER A 94 14.66 8.57 7.51
N LYS A 95 15.47 9.57 7.89
CA LYS A 95 15.53 10.87 7.21
C LYS A 95 16.29 10.85 5.88
N HIS A 96 17.04 9.77 5.60
CA HIS A 96 17.94 9.68 4.45
C HIS A 96 17.49 8.65 3.41
N TYR A 97 16.85 7.57 3.84
CA TYR A 97 16.50 6.44 2.96
C TYR A 97 15.03 6.08 3.07
N MET A 98 14.35 5.98 1.91
CA MET A 98 12.92 5.67 1.85
C MET A 98 12.59 4.35 2.54
N TYR A 99 13.46 3.34 2.42
CA TYR A 99 13.24 2.04 3.04
C TYR A 99 13.13 2.18 4.57
N PHE A 100 14.08 2.88 5.19
CA PHE A 100 14.06 3.13 6.64
C PHE A 100 12.92 4.05 7.06
N ALA A 101 12.55 5.03 6.22
CA ALA A 101 11.38 5.87 6.46
C ALA A 101 10.08 5.04 6.49
N CYS A 102 9.95 4.02 5.64
CA CYS A 102 8.82 3.09 5.66
C CYS A 102 8.85 2.18 6.90
N ILE A 103 10.00 1.62 7.26
CA ILE A 103 10.14 0.81 8.48
C ILE A 103 9.77 1.63 9.73
N LYS A 104 10.27 2.87 9.83
CA LYS A 104 9.91 3.78 10.94
C LYS A 104 8.41 4.05 10.99
N PHE A 105 7.78 4.27 9.83
CA PHE A 105 6.34 4.46 9.76
C PHE A 105 5.58 3.23 10.27
N ILE A 106 5.93 2.03 9.80
CA ILE A 106 5.34 0.77 10.25
C ILE A 106 5.47 0.60 11.77
N ASN A 107 6.68 0.79 12.31
CA ASN A 107 6.93 0.68 13.76
C ASN A 107 6.16 1.75 14.58
N SER A 108 5.74 2.86 13.96
CA SER A 108 4.98 3.91 14.65
C SER A 108 3.46 3.61 14.76
N ILE A 109 2.97 2.67 13.94
CA ILE A 109 1.56 2.24 13.89
C ILE A 109 1.36 0.84 14.49
N LYS A 110 2.37 -0.03 14.43
CA LYS A 110 2.29 -1.41 14.91
C LYS A 110 3.24 -1.56 16.11
N THR A 111 2.68 -1.86 17.29
CA THR A 111 3.41 -1.88 18.57
C THR A 111 4.17 -3.18 18.83
N ALA A 112 3.78 -4.28 18.17
CA ALA A 112 4.50 -5.55 18.22
C ALA A 112 5.80 -5.50 17.39
N SER A 113 6.73 -6.44 17.60
CA SER A 113 7.95 -6.51 16.77
C SER A 113 7.63 -6.76 15.29
N LEU A 114 8.49 -6.30 14.40
CA LEU A 114 8.36 -6.44 12.93
C LEU A 114 7.95 -7.84 12.48
N ARG A 115 8.52 -8.87 13.10
CA ARG A 115 8.21 -10.28 12.82
C ARG A 115 6.73 -10.66 12.98
N TRP A 116 6.01 -10.02 13.90
CA TRP A 116 4.62 -10.36 14.20
C TRP A 116 3.61 -9.72 13.26
N HIS A 117 3.92 -8.54 12.75
CA HIS A 117 2.98 -7.77 11.93
C HIS A 117 3.43 -7.59 10.47
N SER A 118 4.68 -7.91 10.16
CA SER A 118 5.30 -7.80 8.84
C SER A 118 6.35 -8.92 8.63
N PRO A 119 5.97 -10.21 8.71
CA PRO A 119 6.90 -11.34 8.59
C PRO A 119 7.63 -11.37 7.24
N MET A 120 7.02 -10.88 6.16
CA MET A 120 7.72 -10.79 4.87
C MET A 120 8.91 -9.81 4.90
N LEU A 121 8.76 -8.65 5.56
CA LEU A 121 9.87 -7.72 5.76
C LEU A 121 10.95 -8.33 6.67
N ASP A 122 10.54 -9.09 7.68
CA ASP A 122 11.46 -9.84 8.55
C ASP A 122 12.28 -10.87 7.74
N ASP A 123 11.64 -11.66 6.90
CA ASP A 123 12.32 -12.63 6.03
C ASP A 123 13.27 -11.96 5.03
N ILE A 124 12.83 -10.85 4.41
CA ILE A 124 13.67 -10.06 3.49
C ILE A 124 14.91 -9.51 4.22
N SER A 125 14.78 -9.16 5.50
CA SER A 125 15.90 -8.64 6.31
C SER A 125 17.05 -9.66 6.47
N ALA A 126 16.77 -10.96 6.32
CA ALA A 126 17.78 -12.02 6.38
C ALA A 126 18.67 -12.07 5.13
N VAL A 127 18.29 -11.39 4.04
CA VAL A 127 19.09 -11.30 2.82
C VAL A 127 20.38 -10.53 3.10
N LYS A 128 21.51 -11.05 2.62
CA LYS A 128 22.85 -10.52 2.95
C LYS A 128 23.14 -9.11 2.44
N THR A 129 22.54 -8.71 1.32
CA THR A 129 22.92 -7.48 0.59
C THR A 129 21.71 -6.79 -0.02
N TRP A 130 21.70 -5.46 -0.02
CA TRP A 130 20.64 -4.66 -0.63
C TRP A 130 20.49 -4.88 -2.14
N ASP A 131 21.57 -5.22 -2.86
CA ASP A 131 21.51 -5.60 -4.28
C ASP A 131 20.61 -6.82 -4.53
N LYS A 132 20.70 -7.82 -3.64
CA LYS A 132 19.84 -9.01 -3.69
C LYS A 132 18.42 -8.69 -3.26
N VAL A 133 18.24 -7.84 -2.25
CA VAL A 133 16.90 -7.36 -1.85
C VAL A 133 16.24 -6.67 -3.02
N ASN A 134 16.85 -5.64 -3.60
CA ASN A 134 16.30 -4.88 -4.72
C ASN A 134 15.99 -5.78 -5.93
N SER A 135 16.89 -6.70 -6.28
CA SER A 135 16.65 -7.67 -7.37
C SER A 135 15.47 -8.60 -7.07
N GLY A 136 15.35 -9.09 -5.84
CA GLY A 136 14.24 -9.92 -5.39
C GLY A 136 12.91 -9.16 -5.37
N MET A 137 12.92 -7.93 -4.88
CA MET A 137 11.76 -7.04 -4.87
C MET A 137 11.27 -6.71 -6.27
N LEU A 138 12.17 -6.55 -7.24
CA LEU A 138 11.77 -6.33 -8.62
C LEU A 138 11.04 -7.55 -9.21
N LYS A 139 11.50 -8.77 -8.88
CA LYS A 139 10.81 -10.01 -9.26
C LYS A 139 9.46 -10.13 -8.57
N MET A 140 9.42 -9.83 -7.28
CA MET A 140 8.20 -9.84 -6.49
C MET A 140 7.19 -8.81 -7.01
N TYR A 141 7.61 -7.60 -7.38
CA TYR A 141 6.70 -6.59 -7.96
C TYR A 141 6.04 -7.09 -9.24
N ARG A 142 6.83 -7.72 -10.13
CA ARG A 142 6.31 -8.30 -11.36
C ARG A 142 5.30 -9.42 -11.10
N ALA A 143 5.58 -10.32 -10.15
CA ALA A 143 4.70 -11.46 -9.87
C ALA A 143 3.45 -11.05 -9.06
N GLU A 144 3.65 -10.30 -7.99
CA GLU A 144 2.63 -10.03 -6.96
C GLU A 144 1.81 -8.77 -7.23
N VAL A 145 2.31 -7.83 -8.01
CA VAL A 145 1.59 -6.59 -8.36
C VAL A 145 1.14 -6.64 -9.81
N LEU A 146 2.07 -6.74 -10.76
CA LEU A 146 1.75 -6.72 -12.19
C LEU A 146 1.17 -8.05 -12.70
N GLY A 147 1.46 -9.15 -12.01
CA GLY A 147 0.98 -10.49 -12.37
C GLY A 147 -0.35 -10.87 -11.73
N LYS A 148 -0.88 -10.05 -10.81
CA LYS A 148 -2.10 -10.37 -10.06
C LYS A 148 -3.32 -9.70 -10.64
N LEU A 149 -4.26 -10.51 -11.11
CA LEU A 149 -5.54 -10.05 -11.67
C LEU A 149 -6.29 -9.06 -10.75
N PRO A 150 -6.44 -9.30 -9.43
CA PRO A 150 -7.12 -8.33 -8.56
C PRO A 150 -6.48 -6.93 -8.53
N VAL A 151 -5.18 -6.84 -8.81
CA VAL A 151 -4.45 -5.58 -8.88
C VAL A 151 -4.58 -4.97 -10.28
N VAL A 152 -4.28 -5.74 -11.33
CA VAL A 152 -4.23 -5.23 -12.71
C VAL A 152 -5.59 -5.05 -13.37
N GLN A 153 -6.66 -5.64 -12.82
CA GLN A 153 -8.03 -5.41 -13.32
C GLN A 153 -8.46 -3.93 -13.27
N HIS A 154 -7.81 -3.13 -12.42
CA HIS A 154 -8.04 -1.70 -12.31
C HIS A 154 -7.05 -0.86 -13.14
N PHE A 155 -6.20 -1.50 -13.94
CA PHE A 155 -5.28 -0.82 -14.84
C PHE A 155 -6.05 -0.22 -16.03
N LEU A 156 -5.74 1.04 -16.36
CA LEU A 156 -6.41 1.76 -17.42
C LEU A 156 -5.51 1.83 -18.65
N PHE A 157 -6.04 1.38 -19.78
CA PHE A 157 -5.38 1.46 -21.07
C PHE A 157 -5.94 2.64 -21.89
N GLY A 158 -5.09 3.24 -22.70
CA GLY A 158 -5.43 4.39 -23.53
C GLY A 158 -4.38 4.60 -24.63
N SER A 159 -4.35 5.77 -25.25
CA SER A 159 -3.39 6.06 -26.32
C SER A 159 -1.92 6.08 -25.86
N LEU A 160 -1.66 6.52 -24.63
CA LEU A 160 -0.31 6.56 -24.05
C LEU A 160 0.14 5.20 -23.49
N LEU A 161 -0.81 4.41 -22.99
CA LEU A 161 -0.61 3.06 -22.45
C LEU A 161 -1.48 2.09 -23.26
N PRO A 162 -1.03 1.71 -24.47
CA PRO A 162 -1.83 0.85 -25.34
C PRO A 162 -1.95 -0.56 -24.77
N TYR A 163 -3.07 -1.23 -25.11
CA TYR A 163 -3.27 -2.65 -24.86
C TYR A 163 -3.19 -3.40 -26.19
N ASP A 164 -2.11 -4.15 -26.37
CA ASP A 164 -1.88 -4.95 -27.58
C ASP A 164 -2.33 -6.42 -27.42
N GLY A 165 -3.06 -6.73 -26.33
CA GLY A 165 -3.58 -8.06 -26.07
C GLY A 165 -4.87 -8.37 -26.83
N PRO A 166 -5.38 -9.61 -26.74
CA PRO A 166 -6.62 -10.00 -27.39
C PRO A 166 -7.78 -9.13 -26.90
N PRO A 167 -8.70 -8.71 -27.79
CA PRO A 167 -9.82 -7.85 -27.40
C PRO A 167 -10.60 -8.51 -26.26
N PRO A 168 -11.14 -7.72 -25.31
CA PRO A 168 -11.95 -8.28 -24.23
C PRO A 168 -13.09 -9.11 -24.82
N SER A 169 -13.34 -10.28 -24.23
CA SER A 169 -14.36 -11.20 -24.69
C SER A 169 -15.70 -10.46 -24.83
N SER A 170 -16.22 -10.42 -26.04
CA SER A 170 -17.50 -9.77 -26.34
C SER A 170 -18.60 -10.39 -25.45
N PRO A 171 -19.54 -9.60 -24.91
CA PRO A 171 -20.61 -10.14 -24.06
C PRO A 171 -21.51 -11.16 -24.80
N ALA A 172 -21.46 -11.22 -26.12
CA ALA A 172 -22.39 -11.96 -26.97
C ALA A 172 -22.06 -13.45 -27.18
N SER A 173 -20.96 -13.98 -26.63
CA SER A 173 -20.52 -15.37 -26.92
C SER A 173 -20.07 -16.16 -25.69
N GLN A 174 -20.73 -15.99 -24.55
CA GLN A 174 -20.63 -16.92 -23.44
C GLN A 174 -22.03 -17.39 -23.08
N GLY A 175 -22.34 -18.63 -23.48
CA GLY A 175 -23.43 -19.38 -22.85
C GLY A 175 -23.08 -19.57 -21.38
N ASP A 176 -24.02 -19.17 -20.52
CA ASP A 176 -24.17 -19.54 -19.10
C ASP A 176 -22.88 -19.98 -18.38
N ASP A 177 -21.93 -19.06 -18.26
CA ASP A 177 -20.82 -19.21 -17.32
C ASP A 177 -21.35 -18.88 -15.92
N ALA A 178 -21.37 -19.87 -15.03
CA ALA A 178 -21.88 -19.77 -13.65
C ALA A 178 -21.14 -18.75 -12.75
N HIS A 179 -20.17 -18.02 -13.31
CA HIS A 179 -19.44 -16.95 -12.65
C HIS A 179 -19.72 -15.56 -13.24
N ARG A 180 -20.61 -15.43 -14.23
CA ARG A 180 -20.94 -14.15 -14.86
C ARG A 180 -22.24 -13.59 -14.29
N GLY A 181 -22.13 -13.00 -13.10
CA GLY A 181 -23.22 -12.28 -12.45
C GLY A 181 -23.51 -12.82 -11.06
N HIS A 182 -22.84 -12.27 -10.05
CA HIS A 182 -23.50 -12.15 -8.75
C HIS A 182 -24.64 -11.12 -8.90
N ALA A 183 -25.74 -11.57 -9.48
CA ALA A 183 -27.02 -10.92 -9.31
C ALA A 183 -27.38 -11.05 -7.84
N HIS A 184 -27.40 -9.94 -7.11
CA HIS A 184 -28.05 -9.87 -5.80
C HIS A 184 -29.55 -10.08 -6.03
N THR A 185 -29.98 -11.34 -6.05
CA THR A 185 -31.38 -11.69 -5.93
C THR A 185 -31.86 -11.25 -4.55
N LEU A 186 -32.93 -10.47 -4.56
CA LEU A 186 -33.64 -9.94 -3.39
C LEU A 186 -33.96 -11.07 -2.41
N GLY A 187 -33.24 -11.12 -1.28
CA GLY A 187 -33.50 -12.11 -0.23
C GLY A 187 -32.37 -12.34 0.77
N VAL A 188 -31.14 -11.91 0.48
CA VAL A 188 -30.01 -12.03 1.42
C VAL A 188 -29.57 -10.64 1.87
N ARG A 189 -29.67 -10.39 3.19
CA ARG A 189 -29.24 -9.16 3.86
C ARG A 189 -27.83 -8.76 3.37
N GLN A 190 -27.72 -7.50 2.93
CA GLN A 190 -26.48 -6.87 2.48
C GLN A 190 -25.33 -7.10 3.48
N ALA A 191 -24.29 -7.80 3.05
CA ALA A 191 -22.95 -7.65 3.58
C ALA A 191 -22.22 -6.68 2.64
N GLY A 192 -21.79 -5.53 3.18
CA GLY A 192 -20.98 -4.56 2.46
C GLY A 192 -19.61 -5.11 2.10
N TRP A 193 -18.89 -4.39 1.23
CA TRP A 193 -17.49 -4.66 0.93
C TRP A 193 -16.67 -4.91 2.21
N GLY A 194 -15.87 -5.97 2.22
CA GLY A 194 -14.87 -6.23 3.26
C GLY A 194 -15.15 -7.40 4.20
N ASP A 195 -16.27 -8.13 4.04
CA ASP A 195 -16.67 -9.09 5.06
C ASP A 195 -16.06 -10.49 4.87
N CYS A 196 -14.88 -10.71 5.47
CA CYS A 196 -14.24 -12.03 5.47
C CYS A 196 -14.64 -12.91 6.67
N CYS A 197 -15.45 -12.43 7.64
CA CYS A 197 -15.95 -13.20 8.79
C CYS A 197 -17.09 -12.55 9.63
N GLY A 198 -17.76 -11.48 9.19
CA GLY A 198 -18.79 -10.81 9.99
C GLY A 198 -18.26 -10.02 11.20
N ILE A 199 -16.94 -9.83 11.27
CA ILE A 199 -16.27 -9.08 12.34
C ILE A 199 -15.57 -7.89 11.68
N PRO A 200 -15.97 -6.63 11.97
CA PRO A 200 -15.24 -5.47 11.50
C PRO A 200 -13.84 -5.48 12.09
N VAL A 201 -12.83 -5.79 11.26
CA VAL A 201 -11.42 -5.69 11.64
C VAL A 201 -11.02 -4.23 11.45
N PRO A 202 -10.67 -3.50 12.53
CA PRO A 202 -10.29 -2.10 12.42
C PRO A 202 -9.08 -1.93 11.51
N SER A 203 -9.04 -0.84 10.73
CA SER A 203 -7.84 -0.48 9.98
C SER A 203 -6.62 -0.39 10.90
N ALA A 204 -5.42 -0.60 10.37
CA ALA A 204 -4.18 -0.54 11.17
C ALA A 204 -4.04 0.80 11.93
N PHE A 205 -4.55 1.90 11.36
CA PHE A 205 -4.57 3.21 12.01
C PHE A 205 -5.58 3.29 13.15
N ALA A 206 -6.78 2.75 12.96
CA ALA A 206 -7.79 2.68 14.01
C ALA A 206 -7.28 1.82 15.19
N ALA A 207 -6.67 0.66 14.91
CA ALA A 207 -6.06 -0.19 15.92
C ALA A 207 -4.93 0.55 16.68
N ALA A 208 -4.05 1.25 15.96
CA ALA A 208 -2.95 2.01 16.57
C ALA A 208 -3.45 3.15 17.48
N GLN A 209 -4.53 3.83 17.10
CA GLN A 209 -5.10 4.91 17.90
C GLN A 209 -5.72 4.39 19.20
N VAL A 210 -6.46 3.29 19.14
CA VAL A 210 -7.06 2.64 20.33
C VAL A 210 -5.98 2.22 21.32
N GLU A 211 -4.86 1.66 20.87
CA GLU A 211 -3.74 1.30 21.74
C GLU A 211 -3.08 2.55 22.38
N LYS A 212 -2.91 3.64 21.62
CA LYS A 212 -2.38 4.91 22.17
C LYS A 212 -3.32 5.56 23.19
N GLU A 213 -4.63 5.41 23.02
CA GLU A 213 -5.65 5.86 23.97
C GLU A 213 -5.63 5.02 25.25
N LYS A 214 -5.46 3.70 25.14
CA LYS A 214 -5.29 2.79 26.30
C LYS A 214 -4.01 3.08 27.08
N GLU A 215 -2.93 3.47 26.41
CA GLU A 215 -1.64 3.83 27.03
C GLU A 215 -1.63 5.22 27.69
N GLY A 216 -2.74 5.97 27.66
CA GLY A 216 -2.87 7.26 28.36
C GLY A 216 -2.03 8.41 27.80
N LYS A 217 -1.59 8.33 26.52
CA LYS A 217 -0.68 9.31 25.90
C LYS A 217 -1.35 10.52 25.24
N LEU A 218 -2.69 10.64 25.28
CA LEU A 218 -3.44 11.86 24.90
C LEU A 218 -4.64 12.10 25.84
N PRO A 219 -5.04 13.36 26.11
CA PRO A 219 -6.32 13.61 26.77
C PRO A 219 -7.46 13.12 25.87
N ALA A 220 -8.41 12.38 26.45
CA ALA A 220 -9.57 11.83 25.77
C ALA A 220 -10.38 12.92 25.03
N ALA A 221 -10.07 13.12 23.75
CA ALA A 221 -10.86 13.96 22.88
C ALA A 221 -12.11 13.16 22.50
N ARG A 222 -13.21 13.41 23.20
CA ARG A 222 -14.56 13.04 22.74
C ARG A 222 -14.83 13.79 21.42
N VAL A 223 -14.40 13.25 20.29
CA VAL A 223 -14.82 13.72 18.97
C VAL A 223 -16.11 12.98 18.59
N GLY A 224 -17.14 13.20 19.40
CA GLY A 224 -18.51 13.12 18.90
C GLY A 224 -18.86 14.51 18.41
N LEU A 225 -19.05 14.68 17.09
CA LEU A 225 -19.57 15.92 16.53
C LEU A 225 -20.96 16.19 17.15
N SER A 226 -21.01 17.12 18.10
CA SER A 226 -22.24 17.56 18.77
C SER A 226 -22.48 19.02 18.43
N GLY A 227 -23.59 19.28 17.75
CA GLY A 227 -24.05 20.62 17.42
C GLY A 227 -25.55 20.60 17.13
N PRO A 228 -26.28 21.71 17.35
CA PRO A 228 -27.74 21.79 17.28
C PRO A 228 -28.38 21.52 15.90
N GLY A 229 -27.64 20.98 14.94
CA GLY A 229 -28.11 20.60 13.59
C GLY A 229 -27.74 19.18 13.15
N ILE A 230 -27.15 18.33 14.00
CA ILE A 230 -26.74 16.97 13.62
C ILE A 230 -27.83 15.99 14.07
N ARG A 231 -28.64 15.50 13.12
CA ARG A 231 -29.56 14.38 13.34
C ARG A 231 -28.91 13.09 12.83
N PRO A 232 -28.76 12.05 13.66
CA PRO A 232 -28.33 10.73 13.18
C PRO A 232 -29.38 10.16 12.22
N VAL A 233 -28.92 9.55 11.12
CA VAL A 233 -29.77 8.78 10.21
C VAL A 233 -30.14 7.47 10.92
N PRO A 234 -31.43 7.16 11.10
CA PRO A 234 -31.84 5.89 11.68
C PRO A 234 -31.59 4.79 10.64
N PHE A 235 -30.78 3.80 11.01
CA PHE A 235 -30.75 2.51 10.32
C PHE A 235 -31.55 1.53 11.18
N ASP A 236 -32.61 0.97 10.59
CA ASP A 236 -33.29 -0.24 11.08
C ASP A 236 -32.47 -1.50 10.73
#